data_AF-A0A2W4WK53-F1
#
_entry.id   AF-A0A2W4WK53-F1
#
_cell.length_a   1.000
_cell.length_b   1.000
_cell.length_c   1.000
_cell.angle_alpha   90.00
_cell.angle_beta   90.00
_cell.angle_gamma   90.00
#
_symmetry.space_group_name_H-M   'P 1'
#
loop_
_entity.id
_entity.type
_entity.pdbx_description
1 polymer ?
#
loop_
_entity_poly.entity_id
_entity_poly.type
_entity_poly.pdbx_seq_one_letter_code
_entity_poly.pdbx_strand_id
1 'polypeptide(L)'
;MLRLYLLLIGLGLWATVAGKALALPPLDDIPEEILRTEVITQARSPLNGEPLSAADYAALQDRLRDPNIEAVVSSDLAQLVQLLQLRRTFRPILPFLR
;
A
#
# COMPACT_ATOMS: atom_id res chain seq x y z
N MET A 1 -42.57 25.97 29.05
CA MET A 1 -42.31 25.63 27.63
C MET A 1 -40.97 26.17 27.13
N LEU A 2 -40.64 27.46 27.29
CA LEU A 2 -39.37 28.05 26.82
C LEU A 2 -38.09 27.36 27.38
N ARG A 3 -38.10 26.99 28.66
CA ARG A 3 -36.97 26.28 29.32
C ARG A 3 -36.69 24.90 28.71
N LEU A 4 -37.71 24.21 28.23
CA LEU A 4 -37.56 22.89 27.60
C LEU A 4 -36.91 23.03 26.21
N TYR A 5 -37.29 24.07 25.45
CA TYR A 5 -36.67 24.37 24.16
C TYR A 5 -35.19 24.72 24.30
N LEU A 6 -34.81 25.51 25.30
CA LEU A 6 -33.40 25.84 25.56
C LEU A 6 -32.57 24.61 25.92
N LEU A 7 -33.14 23.67 26.69
CA LEU A 7 -32.47 22.39 27.00
C LEU A 7 -32.28 21.52 25.76
N LEU A 8 -33.29 21.43 24.89
CA LEU A 8 -33.20 20.65 23.65
C LEU A 8 -32.18 21.25 22.66
N ILE A 9 -32.11 22.58 22.57
CA ILE A 9 -31.11 23.26 21.74
C ILE A 9 -29.70 23.02 22.30
N GLY A 10 -29.51 23.13 23.61
CA GLY A 10 -28.23 22.85 24.25
C GLY A 10 -27.75 21.42 24.04
N LEU A 11 -28.68 20.44 24.13
CA LEU A 11 -28.38 19.02 23.90
C LEU A 11 -28.00 18.74 22.43
N GLY A 12 -28.74 19.34 21.49
CA GLY A 12 -28.43 19.23 20.06
C GLY A 12 -27.06 19.82 19.71
N LEU A 13 -26.70 20.96 20.30
CA LEU A 13 -25.40 21.59 20.09
C LEU A 13 -24.26 20.68 20.60
N TRP A 14 -24.43 20.10 21.80
CA TRP A 14 -23.45 19.18 22.39
C TRP A 14 -23.21 17.92 21.54
N ALA A 15 -24.28 17.34 21.00
CA ALA A 15 -24.19 16.14 20.15
C ALA A 15 -23.41 16.39 18.86
N THR A 16 -23.53 17.58 18.25
CA THR A 16 -22.84 17.91 16.99
C THR A 16 -21.34 18.17 17.15
N VAL A 17 -20.89 18.62 18.33
CA VAL A 17 -19.46 18.88 18.60
C VAL A 17 -18.72 17.58 18.94
N ALA A 18 -19.35 16.65 19.64
CA ALA A 18 -18.72 15.39 20.07
C ALA A 18 -18.36 14.46 18.90
N GLY A 19 -19.12 14.48 17.81
CA GLY A 19 -18.97 13.52 16.71
C GLY A 19 -17.72 13.70 15.82
N LYS A 20 -17.04 14.86 15.87
CA LYS A 20 -15.89 15.14 15.00
C LYS A 20 -14.55 14.64 15.53
N ALA A 21 -14.46 14.35 16.83
CA ALA A 21 -13.21 13.95 17.48
C ALA A 21 -12.84 12.46 17.31
N LEU A 22 -13.76 11.63 16.83
CA LEU A 22 -13.58 10.17 16.76
C LEU A 22 -12.78 9.69 15.53
N ALA A 23 -12.55 10.57 14.56
CA ALA A 23 -11.87 10.23 13.30
C ALA A 23 -10.49 10.88 13.15
N LEU A 24 -10.00 11.58 14.18
CA LEU A 24 -8.63 12.04 14.16
C LEU A 24 -7.71 10.87 14.49
N PRO A 25 -6.59 10.71 13.75
CA PRO A 25 -5.54 9.80 14.17
C PRO A 25 -5.03 10.21 15.57
N PRO A 26 -4.48 9.28 16.34
CA PRO A 26 -3.88 9.60 17.64
C PRO A 26 -2.84 10.71 17.49
N LEU A 27 -2.69 11.54 18.52
CA LEU A 27 -1.81 12.72 18.47
C LEU A 27 -0.34 12.37 18.18
N ASP A 28 0.06 11.16 18.54
CA ASP A 28 1.42 10.64 18.34
C ASP A 28 1.63 10.06 16.92
N ASP A 29 0.56 9.88 16.12
CA ASP A 29 0.71 9.40 14.74
C ASP A 29 1.21 10.51 13.83
N ILE A 30 2.31 10.22 13.13
CA ILE A 30 2.90 11.13 12.16
C ILE A 30 2.00 11.15 10.91
N PRO A 31 1.57 12.33 10.43
CA PRO A 31 0.84 12.48 9.18
C PRO A 31 1.55 11.83 7.99
N GLU A 32 0.80 11.20 7.11
CA GLU A 32 1.34 10.52 5.93
C GLU A 32 2.10 11.47 4.99
N GLU A 33 1.65 12.72 4.90
CA GLU A 33 2.30 13.76 4.11
C GLU A 33 3.73 14.03 4.59
N ILE A 34 3.99 13.91 5.90
CA ILE A 34 5.32 14.06 6.47
C ILE A 34 6.16 12.81 6.15
N LEU A 35 5.62 11.61 6.36
CA LEU A 35 6.30 10.34 6.06
C LEU A 35 6.71 10.23 4.58
N ARG A 36 5.88 10.74 3.66
CA ARG A 36 6.20 10.76 2.21
C ARG A 36 7.33 11.73 1.86
N THR A 37 7.60 12.73 2.71
CA THR A 37 8.71 13.69 2.55
C THR A 37 9.97 13.29 3.30
N GLU A 38 9.90 12.27 4.15
CA GLU A 38 11.08 11.75 4.86
C GLU A 38 12.07 11.14 3.87
N VAL A 39 13.27 11.71 3.81
CA VAL A 39 14.36 11.15 3.02
C VAL A 39 14.88 9.94 3.78
N ILE A 40 14.59 8.75 3.26
CA ILE A 40 15.08 7.48 3.78
C ILE A 40 16.61 7.46 3.61
N THR A 41 17.33 7.89 4.64
CA THR A 41 18.80 7.96 4.65
C THR A 41 19.46 6.62 4.93
N GLN A 42 18.71 5.68 5.52
CA GLN A 42 19.18 4.33 5.84
C GLN A 42 18.66 3.33 4.82
N ALA A 43 19.56 2.50 4.27
CA ALA A 43 19.13 1.41 3.41
C ALA A 43 18.25 0.44 4.22
N ARG A 44 17.22 -0.12 3.58
CA ARG A 44 16.35 -1.14 4.17
C ARG A 44 16.24 -2.33 3.23
N SER A 45 16.04 -3.52 3.79
CA SER A 45 15.82 -4.73 3.01
C SER A 45 14.54 -4.60 2.16
N PRO A 46 14.59 -4.88 0.84
CA PRO A 46 13.42 -4.81 -0.02
C PRO A 46 12.38 -5.92 0.26
N LEU A 47 12.79 -6.98 0.96
CA LEU A 47 11.90 -8.09 1.30
C LEU A 47 11.17 -7.87 2.62
N ASN A 48 11.87 -7.32 3.62
CA ASN A 48 11.42 -7.36 5.02
C ASN A 48 11.35 -5.97 5.69
N GLY A 49 11.88 -4.91 5.08
CA GLY A 49 11.91 -3.56 5.67
C GLY A 49 12.90 -3.35 6.83
N GLU A 50 13.62 -4.39 7.24
CA GLU A 50 14.70 -4.35 8.24
C GLU A 50 15.80 -3.35 7.83
N PRO A 51 16.42 -2.63 8.79
CA PRO A 51 17.53 -1.74 8.51
C PRO A 51 18.73 -2.52 7.96
N LEU A 52 19.35 -1.99 6.90
CA LEU A 52 20.46 -2.59 6.19
C LEU A 52 21.62 -1.58 6.11
N SER A 53 22.85 -2.05 6.27
CA SER A 53 24.02 -1.19 6.09
C SER A 53 24.16 -0.77 4.62
N ALA A 54 24.73 0.41 4.36
CA ALA A 54 24.98 0.89 3.00
C ALA A 54 25.87 -0.07 2.19
N ALA A 55 26.85 -0.73 2.84
CA ALA A 55 27.73 -1.71 2.21
C ALA A 55 26.96 -2.99 1.82
N ASP A 56 26.09 -3.48 2.70
CA ASP A 56 25.28 -4.67 2.45
C ASP A 56 24.24 -4.41 1.36
N TYR A 57 23.68 -3.20 1.33
CA TYR A 57 22.77 -2.76 0.28
C TYR A 57 23.46 -2.69 -1.09
N ALA A 58 24.67 -2.13 -1.16
CA ALA A 58 25.45 -2.09 -2.39
C ALA A 58 25.76 -3.51 -2.90
N ALA A 59 26.19 -4.41 -2.01
CA ALA A 59 26.44 -5.81 -2.36
C ALA A 59 25.17 -6.55 -2.80
N LEU A 60 24.03 -6.28 -2.16
CA LEU A 60 22.73 -6.83 -2.58
C LEU A 60 22.34 -6.33 -3.96
N GLN A 61 22.51 -5.03 -4.22
CA GLN A 61 22.19 -4.42 -5.49
C GLN A 61 23.08 -4.99 -6.62
N ASP A 62 24.38 -5.19 -6.35
CA ASP A 62 25.30 -5.81 -7.30
C ASP A 62 24.90 -7.25 -7.64
N ARG A 63 24.46 -8.03 -6.63
CA ARG A 63 23.91 -9.37 -6.85
C ARG A 63 22.64 -9.32 -7.71
N LEU A 64 21.69 -8.45 -7.39
CA LEU A 64 20.43 -8.34 -8.12
C LEU A 64 20.60 -7.80 -9.54
N ARG A 65 21.69 -7.07 -9.81
CA ARG A 65 21.99 -6.50 -11.11
C ARG A 65 22.65 -7.47 -12.08
N ASP A 66 23.03 -8.68 -11.63
CA ASP A 66 23.60 -9.69 -12.51
C ASP A 66 22.57 -10.11 -13.58
N PRO A 67 22.79 -9.75 -14.85
CA PRO A 67 21.86 -10.06 -15.94
C PRO A 67 21.79 -11.57 -16.23
N ASN A 68 22.69 -12.38 -15.66
CA ASN A 68 22.70 -13.83 -15.79
C ASN A 68 21.91 -14.54 -14.68
N ILE A 69 21.21 -13.82 -13.79
CA ILE A 69 20.24 -14.46 -12.92
C ILE A 69 19.06 -14.89 -13.79
N GLU A 70 19.07 -16.15 -14.21
CA GLU A 70 17.88 -16.78 -14.77
C GLU A 70 16.75 -16.59 -13.76
N ALA A 71 15.64 -16.01 -14.23
CA ALA A 71 14.42 -15.99 -13.45
C ALA A 71 14.03 -17.44 -13.18
N VAL A 72 14.28 -17.91 -11.95
CA VAL A 72 13.93 -19.27 -11.50
C VAL A 72 12.42 -19.30 -11.29
N VAL A 73 11.68 -19.30 -12.39
CA VAL A 73 10.23 -19.56 -12.38
C VAL A 73 10.07 -21.07 -12.51
N SER A 74 9.18 -21.67 -11.74
CA SER A 74 8.87 -23.09 -11.93
C SER A 74 8.39 -23.34 -13.37
N SER A 75 8.69 -24.52 -13.91
CA SER A 75 8.24 -24.94 -15.25
C SER A 75 6.73 -24.72 -15.45
N ASP A 76 5.97 -24.99 -14.40
CA ASP A 76 4.51 -24.91 -14.39
C ASP A 76 4.03 -23.46 -14.52
N LEU A 77 4.68 -22.53 -13.82
CA LEU A 77 4.39 -21.10 -13.94
C LEU A 77 4.79 -20.56 -15.31
N ALA A 78 5.95 -20.97 -15.83
CA ALA A 78 6.38 -20.57 -17.17
C ALA A 78 5.39 -21.06 -18.25
N GLN A 79 4.90 -22.29 -18.12
CA GLN A 79 3.87 -22.86 -19.00
C GLN A 79 2.53 -22.10 -18.85
N LEU A 80 2.11 -21.80 -17.62
CA LEU A 80 0.88 -21.05 -17.36
C LEU A 80 0.94 -19.66 -17.99
N VAL A 81 2.06 -18.94 -17.87
CA VAL A 81 2.25 -17.63 -18.49
C VAL A 81 2.12 -17.72 -20.01
N GLN A 82 2.71 -18.73 -20.64
CA GLN A 82 2.58 -18.96 -22.08
C GLN A 82 1.12 -19.21 -22.50
N LEU A 83 0.38 -20.04 -21.75
CA LEU A 83 -1.04 -20.29 -22.01
C LEU A 83 -1.89 -19.02 -21.86
N LEU A 84 -1.60 -18.18 -20.87
CA LEU A 84 -2.28 -16.91 -20.67
C LEU A 84 -2.00 -15.91 -21.80
N GLN A 85 -0.75 -15.83 -22.27
CA GLN A 85 -0.39 -15.03 -23.43
C GLN A 85 -1.12 -15.51 -24.68
N LEU A 86 -1.17 -16.82 -24.91
CA LEU A 86 -1.89 -17.42 -26.03
C LEU A 86 -3.40 -17.09 -25.98
N ARG A 87 -4.03 -17.26 -24.81
CA ARG A 87 -5.43 -16.89 -24.59
C ARG A 87 -5.66 -15.41 -24.89
N ARG A 88 -4.76 -14.53 -24.44
CA ARG A 88 -4.84 -13.08 -24.70
C ARG A 88 -4.79 -12.78 -26.20
N THR A 89 -3.94 -13.48 -26.95
CA THR A 89 -3.80 -13.32 -28.40
C THR A 89 -5.04 -13.76 -29.17
N PHE A 90 -5.70 -14.85 -28.75
CA PHE A 90 -6.90 -15.35 -29.42
C PHE A 90 -8.21 -14.69 -28.97
N ARG A 91 -8.21 -13.98 -27.83
CA ARG A 91 -9.38 -13.28 -27.28
C ARG A 91 -10.12 -12.38 -28.29
N PRO A 92 -9.47 -11.66 -29.22
CA PRO A 92 -10.17 -10.84 -30.22
C PRO A 92 -10.91 -11.65 -31.29
N ILE A 93 -10.44 -12.86 -31.59
CA ILE A 93 -10.94 -13.70 -32.69
C ILE A 93 -12.03 -14.65 -32.21
N LEU A 94 -11.95 -15.08 -30.95
CA LEU A 94 -12.87 -16.04 -30.33
C LEU A 94 -13.72 -15.34 -29.24
N PRO A 95 -14.76 -14.57 -29.60
CA PRO A 95 -15.54 -13.76 -28.67
C PRO A 95 -16.36 -14.57 -27.65
N PHE A 96 -16.43 -15.89 -27.83
CA PHE A 96 -17.12 -16.84 -26.95
C PHE A 96 -16.21 -17.46 -25.88
N LEU A 97 -14.88 -17.27 -25.94
CA LEU A 97 -13.98 -17.59 -24.83
C LEU A 97 -14.01 -16.42 -23.81
N ARG A 98 -15.10 -16.33 -23.05
CA ARG A 98 -15.12 -15.52 -21.81
C ARG A 98 -14.43 -16.28 -20.69
#